data_AF-A0A538CZZ3-F1
#
_entry.id   AF-A0A538CZZ3-F1
#
_cell.length_a   1.000
_cell.length_b   1.000
_cell.length_c   1.000
_cell.angle_alpha   90.00
_cell.angle_beta   90.00
_cell.angle_gamma   90.00
#
_symmetry.space_group_name_H-M   'P 1'
#
loop_
_entity.id
_entity.type
_entity.pdbx_description
1 polymer ?
#
loop_
_entity_poly.entity_id
_entity_poly.type
_entity_poly.pdbx_seq_one_letter_code
_entity_poly.pdbx_strand_id
1 'polypeptide(L)' 'MAAYEVLVLGGGTAGCVLAGRLSEDLSRGVCLVEAGPDYGPYEGGGWPDDILDARELAFS' A
#
# COMPACT_ATOMS: atom_id res chain seq x y z
N MET A 1 -14.53 -17.48 6.08
CA MET A 1 -14.01 -16.11 6.25
C MET A 1 -12.54 -16.25 6.55
N ALA A 2 -11.65 -15.64 5.75
CA ALA A 2 -10.23 -15.65 6.08
C ALA A 2 -10.02 -14.72 7.28
N ALA A 3 -9.34 -15.21 8.32
CA ALA A 3 -8.95 -14.39 9.46
C ALA A 3 -7.51 -13.93 9.23
N TYR A 4 -7.27 -12.62 9.37
CA TYR A 4 -5.92 -12.07 9.45
C TYR A 4 -5.57 -11.88 10.92
N GLU A 5 -4.32 -12.16 11.28
CA GLU A 5 -3.81 -11.93 12.62
C GLU A 5 -3.41 -10.47 12.83
N VAL A 6 -2.95 -9.82 11.76
CA VAL A 6 -2.55 -8.40 11.78
C VAL A 6 -3.24 -7.64 10.67
N LEU A 7 -3.84 -6.50 11.04
CA LEU A 7 -4.29 -5.47 10.10
C LEU A 7 -3.36 -4.26 10.21
N VAL A 8 -2.79 -3.84 9.08
CA VAL A 8 -2.05 -2.59 8.93
C VAL A 8 -2.95 -1.61 8.18
N LEU A 9 -3.25 -0.46 8.80
CA LEU A 9 -4.11 0.57 8.20
C LEU A 9 -3.23 1.73 7.71
N GLY A 10 -3.23 1.94 6.39
CA GLY A 10 -2.41 2.92 5.68
C GLY A 10 -1.22 2.28 4.95
N GLY A 11 -1.25 2.26 3.62
CA GLY A 11 -0.20 1.85 2.68
C GLY A 11 0.83 2.94 2.36
N GLY A 12 1.09 3.86 3.29
CA GLY A 12 2.21 4.78 3.20
C GLY A 12 3.57 4.08 3.47
N THR A 13 4.67 4.84 3.47
CA THR A 13 6.03 4.30 3.62
C THR A 13 6.18 3.38 4.84
N ALA A 14 5.72 3.81 6.00
CA ALA A 14 5.83 3.02 7.23
C ALA A 14 4.94 1.77 7.19
N GLY A 15 3.70 1.90 6.70
CA GLY A 15 2.75 0.79 6.64
C GLY A 15 3.19 -0.31 5.68
N CYS A 16 3.67 0.05 4.48
CA CYS A 16 4.23 -0.91 3.52
C CYS A 16 5.47 -1.64 4.07
N VAL A 17 6.38 -0.92 4.74
CA VAL A 17 7.55 -1.54 5.39
C VAL A 17 7.11 -2.51 6.49
N LEU A 18 6.17 -2.10 7.35
CA LEU A 18 5.68 -2.94 8.44
C LEU A 18 4.97 -4.19 7.91
N ALA A 19 4.05 -4.03 6.95
CA ALA A 19 3.34 -5.14 6.33
C ALA A 19 4.32 -6.13 5.69
N GLY A 20 5.28 -5.64 4.89
CA GLY A 20 6.29 -6.48 4.26
C GLY A 20 7.12 -7.29 5.26
N ARG A 21 7.58 -6.66 6.35
CA ARG A 21 8.36 -7.34 7.41
C ARG A 21 7.54 -8.36 8.18
N LEU A 22 6.27 -8.06 8.48
CA LEU A 22 5.39 -9.01 9.16
C LEU A 22 5.08 -10.23 8.27
N SER A 23 4.98 -10.02 6.96
CA SER A 23 4.73 -11.07 5.96
C SER A 23 5.93 -11.98 5.66
N GLU A 24 7.14 -11.66 6.15
CA GLU A 24 8.30 -12.57 6.05
C GLU A 24 8.07 -13.88 6.83
N ASP A 25 7.22 -13.84 7.86
CA ASP A 25 6.74 -15.02 8.57
C ASP A 25 5.54 -15.64 7.82
N LEU A 26 5.78 -16.73 7.08
CA LEU A 26 4.77 -17.41 6.28
C LEU A 26 3.63 -18.03 7.10
N SER A 27 3.79 -18.16 8.42
CA SER A 27 2.71 -18.64 9.29
C SER A 27 1.70 -17.53 9.64
N ARG A 28 2.02 -16.27 9.32
CA ARG A 28 1.26 -15.11 9.74
C ARG A 28 0.35 -14.56 8.64
N GLY A 29 -0.95 -14.44 8.95
CA GLY A 29 -1.89 -13.72 8.10
C GLY A 29 -1.82 -12.22 8.30
N VAL A 30 -1.37 -11.46 7.29
CA VAL A 30 -1.27 -9.98 7.32
C VAL A 30 -2.17 -9.36 6.24
N CYS A 31 -2.96 -8.36 6.61
CA CYS A 31 -3.76 -7.56 5.69
C CYS A 31 -3.34 -6.08 5.78
N LEU A 32 -2.97 -5.50 4.64
CA LEU A 32 -2.76 -4.07 4.48
C LEU A 32 -4.01 -3.46 3.84
N VAL A 33 -4.52 -2.38 4.43
CA VAL A 33 -5.66 -1.62 3.91
C VAL A 33 -5.18 -0.19 3.66
N GLU A 34 -5.42 0.33 2.46
CA GLU A 34 -5.16 1.72 2.08
C GLU A 34 -6.48 2.37 1.65
N ALA A 35 -6.64 3.66 1.93
CA ALA A 35 -7.83 4.41 1.54
C ALA A 35 -7.79 4.82 0.07
N GLY A 36 -6.59 5.12 -0.44
CA GLY A 36 -6.35 5.40 -1.85
C GLY A 36 -6.55 4.17 -2.76
N PRO A 37 -6.75 4.39 -4.08
CA PRO A 37 -6.92 3.31 -5.04
C PRO A 37 -5.59 2.62 -5.36
N ASP A 38 -5.68 1.42 -5.94
CA ASP A 38 -4.56 0.79 -6.66
C ASP A 38 -4.57 1.30 -8.12
N TYR A 39 -3.57 2.11 -8.48
CA TYR A 39 -3.40 2.63 -9.85
C TYR A 39 -2.79 1.60 -10.82
N GLY A 40 -2.35 0.43 -10.32
CA GLY A 40 -1.77 -0.63 -11.12
C GLY A 40 -0.31 -0.37 -11.53
N PRO A 41 0.21 -1.14 -12.51
CA PRO A 41 1.58 -0.99 -13.01
C PRO A 41 1.85 0.40 -13.57
N TYR A 42 3.07 0.90 -13.38
CA TYR A 42 3.48 2.22 -13.87
C TYR A 42 3.31 2.36 -15.39
N GLU A 43 3.64 1.31 -16.14
CA GLU A 43 3.49 1.26 -17.61
C GLU A 43 2.03 1.33 -18.07
N GLY A 44 1.07 1.09 -17.17
CA GLY A 44 -0.35 1.21 -17.44
C GLY A 44 -0.84 2.65 -17.55
N GLY A 45 -0.05 3.64 -17.10
CA GLY A 45 -0.36 5.06 -17.25
C GLY A 45 -1.57 5.56 -16.45
N GLY A 46 -2.06 4.78 -15.47
CA GLY A 46 -3.20 5.14 -14.62
C GLY A 46 -2.86 6.03 -13.41
N TRP A 47 -1.59 6.40 -13.26
CA TRP A 47 -1.10 7.19 -12.13
C TRP A 47 -1.36 8.69 -12.35
N PRO A 48 -1.92 9.40 -11.36
CA PRO A 48 -2.04 10.85 -11.40
C PRO A 48 -0.67 11.55 -11.48
N ASP A 49 -0.58 12.59 -12.30
CA ASP A 49 0.68 13.32 -12.54
C ASP A 49 1.26 13.94 -11.26
N ASP A 50 0.41 14.40 -10.34
CA ASP A 50 0.80 15.01 -9.07
C ASP A 50 1.37 13.98 -8.07
N ILE A 51 1.07 12.69 -8.22
CA ILE A 51 1.67 11.61 -7.43
C ILE A 51 3.04 11.20 -7.99
N LEU A 52 3.28 11.41 -9.29
CA LEU A 52 4.54 11.06 -9.94
C LEU A 52 5.64 12.12 -9.72
N ASP A 53 5.28 13.32 -9.29
CA ASP A 53 6.21 14.41 -8.99
C ASP A 53 6.34 14.64 -7.48
N ALA A 54 7.50 14.30 -6.91
CA ALA A 54 7.77 14.48 -5.49
C ALA A 54 7.79 15.96 -5.01
N ARG A 55 7.66 16.92 -5.93
CA ARG A 55 7.56 18.35 -5.62
C ARG A 55 6.11 18.82 -5.47
N GLU A 56 5.16 18.02 -5.92
CA GLU A 56 3.74 18.31 -5.85
C GLU A 56 3.10 17.63 -4.63
N LEU A 57 1.94 18.13 -4.23
CA LEU A 57 1.12 17.51 -3.19
C LEU A 57 0.01 16.72 -3.88
N ALA A 58 -0.17 15.45 -3.46
CA ALA A 58 -1.20 14.57 -3.98
C ALA A 58 -2.59 15.04 -3.52
N PHE A 59 -3.33 15.67 -4.44
CA PHE A 59 -4.70 16.14 -4.22
C PHE A 59 -5.69 15.58 -5.24
N SER A 60 -5.21 14.77 -6.20
CA SER A 60 -5.98 14.16 -7.28
C SER A 60 -6.98 13.08 -6.84
#